data_AF-A0A2T9WL36-F1
#
_entry.id   AF-A0A2T9WL36-F1
#
_cell.length_a   1.000
_cell.length_b   1.000
_cell.length_c   1.000
_cell.angle_alpha   90.00
_cell.angle_beta   90.00
_cell.angle_gamma   90.00
#
_symmetry.space_group_name_H-M   'P 1'
#
loop_
_entity.id
_entity.type
_entity.pdbx_description
1 polymer ?
#
loop_
_entity_poly.entity_id
_entity_poly.type
_entity_poly.pdbx_seq_one_letter_code
_entity_poly.pdbx_strand_id
1 'polypeptide(L)'
;MVVEIYKKAFEYMRKNFVDSILFIISSAVLWFLSIAIPILGVIIYSYFYPNVVSWYYTKVTGDNINPDYKTAFLSLLIPNLLASIGVIYMLYNFYDITSVSFGSLVSTGYINPFGLISYQYVSYNPTLIIVEWAIIIISIILSILLLYTFYGSILGKVNKLSIYFEKSLILLAYIILYEIIASVILGIISIIYALTISISYGMVIFFILLVIFVVPTITLVALLKAKEL
;
A
#
# COMPACT_ATOMS: atom_id res chain seq x y z
N MET A 1 -5.62 26.74 -0.15
CA MET A 1 -6.29 25.43 0.08
C MET A 1 -5.33 24.24 -0.03
N VAL A 2 -4.77 23.87 -1.20
CA VAL A 2 -3.88 22.68 -1.31
C VAL A 2 -2.67 22.74 -0.37
N VAL A 3 -1.89 23.83 -0.46
CA VAL A 3 -0.70 24.05 0.38
C VAL A 3 -1.03 24.09 1.87
N GLU A 4 -2.24 24.55 2.21
CA GLU A 4 -2.70 24.67 3.59
C GLU A 4 -2.95 23.29 4.21
N ILE A 5 -3.59 22.36 3.49
CA ILE A 5 -3.77 20.98 3.94
C ILE A 5 -2.43 20.30 4.16
N TYR A 6 -1.49 20.45 3.23
CA TYR A 6 -0.17 19.83 3.33
C TYR A 6 0.62 20.38 4.51
N LYS A 7 0.64 21.71 4.67
CA LYS A 7 1.27 22.37 5.81
C LYS A 7 0.65 21.90 7.13
N LYS A 8 -0.68 21.86 7.21
CA LYS A 8 -1.41 21.44 8.41
C LYS A 8 -1.15 19.97 8.75
N ALA A 9 -1.17 19.09 7.76
CA ALA A 9 -0.86 17.67 7.93
C ALA A 9 0.56 17.47 8.46
N PHE A 10 1.55 18.14 7.85
CA PHE A 10 2.93 18.09 8.28
C PHE A 10 3.11 18.68 9.69
N GLU A 11 2.45 19.79 10.01
CA GLU A 11 2.51 20.38 11.35
C GLU A 11 1.92 19.46 12.42
N TYR A 12 0.81 18.77 12.14
CA TYR A 12 0.22 17.79 13.07
C TYR A 12 1.15 16.61 13.33
N MET A 13 1.73 16.04 12.26
CA MET A 13 2.73 14.97 12.38
C MET A 13 3.95 15.46 13.16
N ARG A 14 4.50 16.63 12.82
CA ARG A 14 5.70 17.18 13.48
C ARG A 14 5.47 17.45 14.97
N LYS A 15 4.31 18.01 15.34
CA LYS A 15 3.99 18.30 16.75
C LYS A 15 3.74 17.03 17.58
N ASN A 16 3.20 15.99 16.95
CA ASN A 16 2.85 14.72 17.60
C ASN A 16 3.73 13.57 17.08
N PHE A 17 5.03 13.83 16.96
CA PHE A 17 5.97 12.92 16.29
C PHE A 17 5.98 11.51 16.90
N VAL A 18 5.87 11.40 18.21
CA VAL A 18 5.82 10.10 18.91
C VAL A 18 4.59 9.29 18.50
N ASP A 19 3.41 9.92 18.44
CA ASP A 19 2.19 9.26 17.98
C ASP A 19 2.27 8.87 16.50
N SER A 20 2.94 9.69 15.67
CA SER A 20 3.22 9.35 14.27
C SER A 20 4.13 8.12 14.14
N ILE A 21 5.15 7.97 14.99
CA ILE A 21 5.99 6.76 15.03
C ILE A 21 5.18 5.54 15.45
N LEU A 22 4.32 5.66 16.47
CA LEU A 22 3.43 4.56 16.89
C LEU A 22 2.46 4.16 15.78
N PHE A 23 1.92 5.14 15.06
CA PHE A 23 1.11 4.91 13.87
C PHE A 23 1.88 4.10 12.82
N ILE A 24 3.09 4.53 12.47
CA ILE A 24 3.95 3.85 11.49
C ILE A 24 4.21 2.40 11.90
N ILE A 25 4.63 2.16 13.15
CA ILE A 25 4.92 0.81 13.64
C ILE A 25 3.68 -0.07 13.55
N SER A 26 2.53 0.44 13.98
CA SER A 26 1.26 -0.27 13.92
C SER A 26 0.85 -0.60 12.48
N SER A 27 0.95 0.38 11.57
CA SER A 27 0.66 0.20 10.16
C SER A 27 1.62 -0.78 9.49
N ALA A 28 2.91 -0.72 9.81
CA ALA A 28 3.93 -1.63 9.27
C ALA A 28 3.70 -3.08 9.71
N VAL A 29 3.34 -3.31 10.97
CA VAL A 29 2.99 -4.66 11.48
C VAL A 29 1.78 -5.21 10.74
N LEU A 30 0.72 -4.41 10.58
CA LEU A 30 -0.48 -4.85 9.85
C LEU A 30 -0.18 -5.12 8.37
N TRP A 31 0.60 -4.25 7.73
CA TRP A 31 1.00 -4.42 6.33
C TRP A 31 1.86 -5.69 6.14
N PHE A 32 2.83 -5.92 7.03
CA PHE A 32 3.64 -7.13 7.02
C PHE A 32 2.77 -8.40 7.18
N LEU A 33 1.82 -8.41 8.12
CA LEU A 33 0.89 -9.53 8.29
C LEU A 33 0.08 -9.81 7.02
N SER A 34 -0.34 -8.76 6.30
CA SER A 34 -1.11 -8.89 5.05
C SER A 34 -0.34 -9.61 3.94
N ILE A 35 0.99 -9.52 3.95
CA ILE A 35 1.87 -10.17 2.98
C ILE A 35 2.29 -11.56 3.47
N ALA A 36 2.64 -11.68 4.76
CA ALA A 36 3.16 -12.91 5.32
C ALA A 36 2.13 -14.04 5.36
N ILE A 37 0.85 -13.71 5.56
CA ILE A 37 -0.24 -14.69 5.64
C ILE A 37 -1.32 -14.26 4.63
N PRO A 38 -1.25 -14.73 3.37
CA PRO A 38 -2.24 -14.39 2.36
C PRO A 38 -3.68 -14.68 2.82
N ILE A 39 -4.64 -13.88 2.35
CA ILE A 39 -6.06 -13.90 2.74
C ILE A 39 -6.29 -13.53 4.23
N LEU A 40 -5.82 -14.34 5.18
CA LEU A 40 -6.04 -14.09 6.62
C LEU A 40 -5.39 -12.80 7.09
N GLY A 41 -4.14 -12.53 6.68
CA GLY A 41 -3.43 -11.31 6.97
C GLY A 41 -4.13 -10.09 6.38
N VAL A 42 -4.71 -10.21 5.18
CA VAL A 42 -5.52 -9.14 4.57
C VAL A 42 -6.79 -8.87 5.36
N ILE A 43 -7.46 -9.90 5.87
CA ILE A 43 -8.63 -9.75 6.75
C ILE A 43 -8.23 -9.01 8.02
N ILE A 44 -7.12 -9.42 8.66
CA ILE A 44 -6.58 -8.78 9.86
C ILE A 44 -6.22 -7.31 9.59
N TYR A 45 -5.46 -7.05 8.53
CA TYR A 45 -5.11 -5.68 8.10
C TYR A 45 -6.36 -4.82 7.91
N SER A 46 -7.32 -5.30 7.11
CA SER A 46 -8.52 -4.54 6.77
C SER A 46 -9.40 -4.27 7.99
N TYR A 47 -9.37 -5.15 8.99
CA TYR A 47 -10.13 -5.01 10.23
C TYR A 47 -9.50 -4.01 11.21
N PHE A 48 -8.18 -4.09 11.42
CA PHE A 48 -7.51 -3.25 12.42
C PHE A 48 -7.03 -1.90 11.87
N TYR A 49 -6.64 -1.83 10.61
CA TYR A 49 -6.09 -0.59 10.02
C TYR A 49 -7.06 0.61 10.12
N PRO A 50 -8.38 0.48 9.90
CA PRO A 50 -9.33 1.56 10.15
C PRO A 50 -9.25 2.15 11.56
N ASN A 51 -9.11 1.29 12.59
CA ASN A 51 -9.00 1.72 13.98
C ASN A 51 -7.69 2.48 14.22
N VAL A 52 -6.58 2.00 13.66
CA VAL A 52 -5.27 2.66 13.75
C VAL A 52 -5.30 4.05 13.10
N VAL A 53 -5.92 4.17 11.92
CA VAL A 53 -6.06 5.45 11.21
C VAL A 53 -6.95 6.42 11.98
N SER A 54 -8.09 5.95 12.50
CA SER A 54 -9.02 6.75 13.33
C SER A 54 -8.35 7.25 14.61
N TRP A 55 -7.67 6.35 15.33
CA TRP A 55 -6.92 6.68 16.54
C TRP A 55 -5.86 7.76 16.26
N TYR A 56 -5.06 7.56 15.20
CA TYR A 56 -4.00 8.48 14.84
C TYR A 56 -4.55 9.88 14.53
N TYR A 57 -5.61 9.96 13.72
CA TYR A 57 -6.28 11.22 13.41
C TYR A 57 -6.78 11.94 14.66
N THR A 58 -7.51 11.23 15.52
CA THR A 58 -8.09 11.78 16.76
C THR A 58 -6.99 12.29 17.68
N LYS A 59 -5.88 11.55 17.81
CA LYS A 59 -4.74 11.94 18.65
C LYS A 59 -4.05 13.20 18.17
N VAL A 60 -3.73 13.29 16.87
CA VAL A 60 -2.93 14.42 16.38
C VAL A 60 -3.74 15.69 16.12
N THR A 61 -5.05 15.56 15.86
CA THR A 61 -5.93 16.70 15.58
C THR A 61 -6.74 17.17 16.78
N GLY A 62 -7.04 16.28 17.73
CA GLY A 62 -7.98 16.51 18.83
C GLY A 62 -9.46 16.45 18.41
N ASP A 63 -9.75 16.18 17.13
CA ASP A 63 -11.11 16.06 16.63
C ASP A 63 -11.76 14.75 17.13
N ASN A 64 -12.98 14.84 17.65
CA ASN A 64 -13.78 13.66 17.95
C ASN A 64 -14.55 13.22 16.69
N ILE A 65 -14.17 12.07 16.13
CA ILE A 65 -14.80 11.47 14.95
C ILE A 65 -15.67 10.27 15.34
N ASN A 66 -16.66 9.93 14.51
CA ASN A 66 -17.52 8.77 14.71
C ASN A 66 -17.42 7.80 13.52
N PRO A 67 -16.37 6.96 13.46
CA PRO A 67 -16.10 6.11 12.30
C PRO A 67 -17.20 5.08 12.05
N ASP A 68 -17.56 4.86 10.78
CA ASP A 68 -18.27 3.65 10.36
C ASP A 68 -17.26 2.55 9.98
N TYR A 69 -16.81 1.79 10.99
CA TYR A 69 -15.82 0.74 10.82
C TYR A 69 -16.26 -0.38 9.88
N LYS A 70 -17.56 -0.62 9.73
CA LYS A 70 -18.06 -1.65 8.81
C LYS A 70 -17.77 -1.27 7.36
N THR A 71 -18.09 -0.04 6.98
CA THR A 71 -17.81 0.45 5.62
C THR A 71 -16.32 0.60 5.38
N ALA A 72 -15.56 1.11 6.36
CA ALA A 72 -14.11 1.22 6.27
C ALA A 72 -13.45 -0.16 6.04
N PHE A 73 -13.85 -1.16 6.81
CA PHE A 73 -13.40 -2.55 6.66
C PHE A 73 -13.66 -3.08 5.26
N LEU A 74 -14.90 -3.01 4.76
CA LEU A 74 -15.26 -3.54 3.43
C LEU A 74 -14.53 -2.81 2.31
N SER A 75 -14.32 -1.50 2.44
CA SER A 75 -13.64 -0.68 1.44
C SER A 75 -12.16 -1.05 1.26
N LEU A 76 -11.51 -1.58 2.32
CA LEU A 76 -10.16 -2.13 2.24
C LEU A 76 -10.16 -3.61 1.89
N LEU A 77 -11.07 -4.38 2.48
CA LEU A 77 -11.07 -5.84 2.36
C LEU A 77 -11.24 -6.28 0.91
N ILE A 78 -12.22 -5.72 0.19
CA ILE A 78 -12.55 -6.14 -1.17
C ILE A 78 -11.35 -6.00 -2.13
N PRO A 79 -10.73 -4.80 -2.27
CA PRO A 79 -9.56 -4.69 -3.14
C PRO A 79 -8.38 -5.52 -2.63
N ASN A 80 -8.11 -5.56 -1.32
CA ASN A 80 -6.96 -6.29 -0.80
C ASN A 80 -7.11 -7.81 -0.95
N LEU A 81 -8.33 -8.35 -0.86
CA LEU A 81 -8.57 -9.78 -1.12
C LEU A 81 -8.29 -10.10 -2.58
N LEU A 82 -8.73 -9.25 -3.52
CA LEU A 82 -8.41 -9.43 -4.94
C LEU A 82 -6.89 -9.38 -5.18
N ALA A 83 -6.18 -8.42 -4.58
CA ALA A 83 -4.72 -8.37 -4.66
C ALA A 83 -4.07 -9.64 -4.09
N SER A 84 -4.52 -10.10 -2.92
CA SER A 84 -4.00 -11.31 -2.28
C SER A 84 -4.26 -12.56 -3.13
N ILE A 85 -5.40 -12.66 -3.79
CA ILE A 85 -5.69 -13.75 -4.73
C ILE A 85 -4.70 -13.68 -5.91
N GLY A 86 -4.52 -12.51 -6.52
CA GLY A 86 -3.55 -12.33 -7.60
C GLY A 86 -2.12 -12.69 -7.20
N VAL A 87 -1.69 -12.33 -6.00
CA VAL A 87 -0.36 -12.68 -5.47
C VAL A 87 -0.21 -14.18 -5.21
N ILE A 88 -1.23 -14.86 -4.68
CA ILE A 88 -1.20 -16.32 -4.49
C ILE A 88 -0.99 -17.03 -5.84
N TYR A 89 -1.72 -16.60 -6.88
CA TYR A 89 -1.59 -17.17 -8.22
C TYR A 89 -0.20 -16.93 -8.81
N MET A 90 0.36 -15.71 -8.68
CA MET A 90 1.74 -15.44 -9.09
C MET A 90 2.74 -16.36 -8.39
N LEU A 91 2.64 -16.49 -7.05
CA LEU A 91 3.52 -17.38 -6.29
C LEU A 91 3.38 -18.84 -6.74
N TYR A 92 2.15 -19.32 -6.98
CA TYR A 92 1.90 -20.67 -7.48
C TYR A 92 2.62 -20.94 -8.81
N ASN A 93 2.56 -20.02 -9.77
CA ASN A 93 3.30 -20.16 -11.03
C ASN A 93 4.82 -20.13 -10.85
N PHE A 94 5.34 -19.31 -9.92
CA PHE A 94 6.76 -19.29 -9.62
C PHE A 94 7.25 -20.61 -9.00
N TYR A 95 6.44 -21.25 -8.16
CA TYR A 95 6.75 -22.57 -7.59
C TYR A 95 6.59 -23.71 -8.62
N ASP A 96 5.67 -23.62 -9.58
CA ASP A 96 5.52 -24.60 -10.68
C ASP A 96 6.72 -24.60 -11.66
N ILE A 97 7.52 -23.53 -11.69
CA ILE A 97 8.84 -23.53 -12.37
C ILE A 97 9.84 -24.47 -11.66
N THR A 98 9.57 -24.82 -10.39
CA THR A 98 10.38 -25.76 -9.58
C THR A 98 9.70 -27.11 -9.34
N SER A 99 8.41 -27.29 -9.70
CA SER A 99 7.68 -28.55 -9.53
C SER A 99 6.77 -28.85 -10.72
N VAL A 100 7.19 -29.83 -11.52
CA VAL A 100 6.43 -30.72 -12.43
C VAL A 100 4.91 -30.45 -12.66
N SER A 101 4.59 -29.99 -13.89
CA SER A 101 3.36 -30.19 -14.72
C SER A 101 2.06 -29.47 -14.29
N PHE A 102 1.34 -28.72 -15.16
CA PHE A 102 0.70 -29.13 -16.44
C PHE A 102 0.56 -27.95 -17.43
N GLY A 103 0.91 -28.18 -18.70
CA GLY A 103 0.76 -27.21 -19.81
C GLY A 103 1.99 -27.20 -20.73
N SER A 104 1.79 -26.97 -22.04
CA SER A 104 2.75 -27.14 -23.15
C SER A 104 4.22 -26.97 -22.74
N LEU A 105 4.92 -28.11 -22.67
CA LEU A 105 6.28 -28.24 -22.17
C LEU A 105 7.27 -27.77 -23.24
N VAL A 106 7.86 -26.59 -23.08
CA VAL A 106 9.06 -26.21 -23.85
C VAL A 106 10.28 -26.69 -23.06
N SER A 107 10.93 -27.74 -23.57
CA SER A 107 12.16 -28.28 -22.99
C SER A 107 13.29 -27.25 -23.12
N THR A 108 13.71 -26.65 -22.01
CA THR A 108 15.01 -25.96 -21.94
C THR A 108 15.97 -26.88 -21.19
N GLY A 109 16.95 -27.42 -21.92
CA GLY A 109 17.99 -28.27 -21.34
C GLY A 109 19.13 -27.40 -20.84
N TYR A 110 19.57 -27.62 -19.61
CA TYR A 110 20.84 -27.08 -19.10
C TYR A 110 21.67 -28.21 -18.51
N ILE A 111 22.98 -28.16 -18.77
CA ILE A 111 23.95 -29.14 -18.29
C ILE A 111 24.29 -28.74 -16.86
N ASN A 112 24.02 -29.61 -15.89
CA ASN A 112 24.44 -29.35 -14.52
C ASN A 112 25.98 -29.49 -14.38
N PRO A 113 26.58 -29.02 -13.27
CA PRO A 113 28.04 -29.11 -13.06
C PRO A 113 28.61 -30.55 -13.02
N PHE A 114 27.73 -31.56 -12.99
CA PHE A 114 28.06 -32.99 -12.98
C PHE A 114 27.82 -33.68 -14.33
N GLY A 115 27.55 -32.92 -15.40
CA GLY A 115 27.40 -33.46 -16.76
C GLY A 115 26.07 -34.16 -17.05
N LEU A 116 25.07 -34.03 -16.16
CA LEU A 116 23.73 -34.59 -16.35
C LEU A 116 22.81 -33.55 -17.00
N ILE A 117 22.18 -33.93 -18.11
CA ILE A 117 21.12 -33.15 -18.75
C ILE A 117 19.90 -33.18 -17.82
N SER A 118 19.61 -32.04 -17.21
CA SER A 118 18.41 -31.86 -16.38
C SER A 118 17.37 -31.14 -17.23
N TYR A 119 16.19 -31.73 -17.38
CA TYR A 119 15.06 -31.07 -18.04
C TYR A 119 14.27 -30.31 -16.99
N GLN A 120 14.24 -28.98 -17.10
CA GLN A 120 13.31 -28.17 -16.32
C GLN A 120 12.11 -27.86 -17.22
N TYR A 121 10.95 -28.36 -16.80
CA TYR A 121 9.69 -28.21 -17.49
C TYR A 121 9.05 -26.91 -17.07
N VAL A 122 9.26 -25.84 -17.85
CA VAL A 122 8.56 -24.58 -17.65
C VAL A 122 7.23 -24.66 -18.38
N SER A 123 6.14 -24.90 -17.65
CA SER A 123 4.78 -24.70 -18.18
C SER A 123 4.51 -23.20 -18.21
N TYR A 124 4.62 -22.58 -19.38
CA TYR A 124 4.29 -21.17 -19.57
C TYR A 124 2.83 -21.07 -20.03
N ASN A 125 1.91 -20.75 -19.12
CA ASN A 125 0.51 -20.52 -19.46
C ASN A 125 0.23 -19.00 -19.59
N PRO A 126 0.35 -18.41 -20.79
CA PRO A 126 0.19 -16.97 -20.98
C PRO A 126 -1.22 -16.49 -20.59
N THR A 127 -2.24 -17.33 -20.72
CA THR A 127 -3.61 -17.01 -20.33
C THR A 127 -3.72 -16.77 -18.83
N LEU A 128 -3.03 -17.58 -18.02
CA LEU A 128 -3.08 -17.48 -16.57
C LEU A 128 -2.35 -16.23 -16.06
N ILE A 129 -1.22 -15.88 -16.68
CA ILE A 129 -0.51 -14.60 -16.44
C ILE A 129 -1.42 -13.40 -16.74
N ILE A 130 -2.13 -13.40 -17.88
CA ILE A 130 -3.05 -12.31 -18.25
C ILE A 130 -4.16 -12.15 -17.20
N VAL A 131 -4.73 -13.27 -16.74
CA VAL A 131 -5.79 -13.26 -15.71
C VAL A 131 -5.27 -12.72 -14.38
N GLU A 132 -4.05 -13.07 -13.97
CA GLU A 132 -3.42 -12.55 -12.74
C GLU A 132 -3.24 -11.04 -12.77
N TRP A 133 -2.62 -10.53 -13.83
CA TRP A 133 -2.45 -9.09 -14.02
C TRP A 133 -3.79 -8.38 -14.07
N ALA A 134 -4.80 -8.97 -14.72
CA ALA A 134 -6.14 -8.41 -14.74
C ALA A 134 -6.73 -8.29 -13.32
N ILE A 135 -6.60 -9.32 -12.48
CA ILE A 135 -7.09 -9.30 -11.08
C ILE A 135 -6.37 -8.21 -10.27
N ILE A 136 -5.05 -8.09 -10.40
CA ILE A 136 -4.26 -7.07 -9.69
C ILE A 136 -4.65 -5.66 -10.16
N ILE A 137 -4.82 -5.46 -11.47
CA ILE A 137 -5.25 -4.18 -12.03
C ILE A 137 -6.65 -3.80 -11.51
N ILE A 138 -7.60 -4.75 -11.50
CA ILE A 138 -8.94 -4.53 -10.94
C ILE A 138 -8.86 -4.16 -9.45
N SER A 139 -8.00 -4.84 -8.69
CA SER A 139 -7.76 -4.51 -7.28
C SER A 139 -7.24 -3.08 -7.08
N ILE A 140 -6.27 -2.64 -7.90
CA ILE A 140 -5.71 -1.28 -7.85
C ILE A 140 -6.81 -0.27 -8.20
N ILE A 141 -7.58 -0.51 -9.26
CA ILE A 141 -8.68 0.36 -9.66
C ILE A 141 -9.70 0.48 -8.53
N LEU A 142 -10.13 -0.64 -7.93
CA LEU A 142 -11.07 -0.62 -6.81
C LEU A 142 -10.50 0.10 -5.58
N SER A 143 -9.22 -0.09 -5.26
CA SER A 143 -8.54 0.62 -4.17
C SER A 143 -8.60 2.14 -4.36
N ILE A 144 -8.39 2.60 -5.59
CA ILE A 144 -8.49 4.01 -5.97
C ILE A 144 -9.95 4.48 -5.87
N LEU A 145 -10.89 3.75 -6.45
CA LEU A 145 -12.30 4.15 -6.51
C LEU A 145 -12.95 4.21 -5.12
N LEU A 146 -12.51 3.36 -4.19
CA LEU A 146 -13.00 3.30 -2.81
C LEU A 146 -12.22 4.18 -1.83
N LEU A 147 -11.23 4.95 -2.31
CA LEU A 147 -10.37 5.79 -1.46
C LEU A 147 -11.19 6.77 -0.60
N TYR A 148 -12.12 7.52 -1.19
CA TYR A 148 -12.98 8.43 -0.42
C TYR A 148 -13.96 7.66 0.49
N THR A 149 -14.42 6.49 0.08
CA THR A 149 -15.30 5.63 0.90
C THR A 149 -14.57 5.17 2.16
N PHE A 150 -13.29 4.81 2.04
CA PHE A 150 -12.44 4.48 3.17
C PHE A 150 -12.24 5.69 4.10
N TYR A 151 -11.61 6.77 3.64
CA TYR A 151 -11.31 7.91 4.50
C TYR A 151 -12.58 8.64 5.00
N GLY A 152 -13.62 8.71 4.18
CA GLY A 152 -14.92 9.28 4.55
C GLY A 152 -15.66 8.46 5.61
N SER A 153 -15.53 7.14 5.60
CA SER A 153 -16.12 6.29 6.65
C SER A 153 -15.35 6.39 7.96
N ILE A 154 -14.02 6.55 7.93
CA ILE A 154 -13.23 6.88 9.13
C ILE A 154 -13.73 8.18 9.79
N LEU A 155 -14.04 9.20 8.99
CA LEU A 155 -14.56 10.47 9.48
C LEU A 155 -16.06 10.44 9.85
N GLY A 156 -16.75 9.31 9.66
CA GLY A 156 -18.19 9.18 9.91
C GLY A 156 -19.09 9.84 8.87
N LYS A 157 -18.53 10.26 7.73
CA LYS A 157 -19.27 10.92 6.63
C LYS A 157 -19.93 9.92 5.66
N VAL A 158 -19.42 8.70 5.62
CA VAL A 158 -19.88 7.66 4.70
C VAL A 158 -20.24 6.42 5.51
N ASN A 159 -21.46 5.94 5.35
CA ASN A 159 -22.01 4.80 6.10
C ASN A 159 -22.43 3.62 5.19
N LYS A 160 -22.09 3.70 3.91
CA LYS A 160 -22.38 2.67 2.92
C LYS A 160 -21.21 2.50 1.96
N LEU A 161 -20.99 1.27 1.53
CA LEU A 161 -20.02 0.97 0.49
C LEU A 161 -20.57 1.45 -0.87
N SER A 162 -20.11 2.61 -1.32
CA SER A 162 -20.41 3.14 -2.65
C SER A 162 -19.19 3.79 -3.26
N ILE A 163 -19.14 3.90 -4.59
CA ILE A 163 -18.05 4.56 -5.29
C ILE A 163 -18.38 6.05 -5.42
N TYR A 164 -17.55 6.90 -4.82
CA TYR A 164 -17.63 8.35 -4.96
C TYR A 164 -16.55 8.82 -5.93
N PHE A 165 -16.74 8.53 -7.22
CA PHE A 165 -15.71 8.63 -8.26
C PHE A 165 -14.93 9.96 -8.22
N GLU A 166 -15.62 11.09 -8.33
CA GLU A 166 -15.00 12.42 -8.35
C GLU A 166 -14.19 12.71 -7.06
N LYS A 167 -14.79 12.42 -5.90
CA LYS A 167 -14.15 12.64 -4.60
C LYS A 167 -12.91 11.76 -4.41
N SER A 168 -12.98 10.49 -4.83
CA SER A 168 -11.86 9.57 -4.79
C SER A 168 -10.71 10.02 -5.70
N LEU A 169 -11.00 10.54 -6.90
CA LEU A 169 -9.97 11.07 -7.80
C LEU A 169 -9.34 12.35 -7.26
N ILE A 170 -10.13 13.28 -6.71
CA ILE A 170 -9.59 14.48 -6.06
C ILE A 170 -8.65 14.08 -4.92
N LEU A 171 -9.09 13.12 -4.09
CA LEU A 171 -8.32 12.64 -2.96
C LEU A 171 -7.01 11.97 -3.41
N LEU A 172 -7.07 11.13 -4.45
CA LEU A 172 -5.89 10.51 -5.06
C LEU A 172 -4.91 11.59 -5.56
N ALA A 173 -5.39 12.61 -6.26
CA ALA A 173 -4.56 13.68 -6.77
C ALA A 173 -3.82 14.44 -5.64
N TYR A 174 -4.49 14.66 -4.51
CA TYR A 174 -3.86 15.26 -3.33
C TYR A 174 -2.77 14.38 -2.71
N ILE A 175 -2.99 13.06 -2.66
CA ILE A 175 -2.00 12.10 -2.16
C ILE A 175 -0.78 12.07 -3.08
N ILE A 176 -1.00 11.86 -4.38
CA ILE A 176 0.08 11.76 -5.38
C ILE A 176 0.91 13.05 -5.42
N LEU A 177 0.26 14.22 -5.42
CA LEU A 177 0.99 15.48 -5.47
C LEU A 177 1.86 15.68 -4.22
N TYR A 178 1.37 15.32 -3.03
CA TYR A 178 2.19 15.37 -1.81
C TYR A 178 3.35 14.38 -1.88
N GLU A 179 3.10 13.15 -2.33
CA GLU A 179 4.11 12.11 -2.47
C GLU A 179 5.23 12.51 -3.43
N ILE A 180 4.90 13.13 -4.57
CA ILE A 180 5.87 13.69 -5.52
C ILE A 180 6.72 14.77 -4.84
N ILE A 181 6.09 15.76 -4.20
CA ILE A 181 6.81 16.86 -3.53
C ILE A 181 7.75 16.31 -2.45
N ALA A 182 7.25 15.42 -1.60
CA ALA A 182 8.04 14.84 -0.52
C ALA A 182 9.20 13.99 -1.07
N SER A 183 8.95 13.17 -2.10
CA SER A 183 9.97 12.33 -2.73
C SER A 183 11.10 13.14 -3.37
N VAL A 184 10.78 14.28 -3.99
CA VAL A 184 11.79 15.21 -4.54
C VAL A 184 12.69 15.75 -3.42
N ILE A 185 12.08 16.22 -2.32
CA ILE A 185 12.83 16.75 -1.16
C ILE A 185 13.73 15.67 -0.55
N LEU A 186 13.17 14.48 -0.30
CA LEU A 186 13.91 13.35 0.26
C LEU A 186 15.00 12.85 -0.70
N GLY A 187 14.76 12.90 -2.01
CA GLY A 187 15.73 12.56 -3.05
C GLY A 187 16.96 13.48 -3.01
N ILE A 188 16.75 14.79 -2.85
CA ILE A 188 17.84 15.76 -2.68
C ILE A 188 18.67 15.42 -1.43
N ILE A 189 18.01 15.16 -0.29
CA ILE A 189 18.69 14.77 0.96
C ILE A 189 19.51 13.48 0.74
N SER A 190 18.91 12.47 0.11
CA SER A 190 19.55 11.20 -0.21
C SER A 190 20.81 11.38 -1.06
N ILE A 191 20.77 12.24 -2.09
CA ILE A 191 21.92 12.53 -2.95
C ILE A 191 23.05 13.18 -2.14
N ILE A 192 22.75 14.12 -1.24
CA ILE A 192 23.76 14.75 -0.39
C ILE A 192 24.46 13.71 0.49
N TYR A 193 23.70 12.81 1.12
CA TYR A 193 24.24 11.71 1.91
C TYR A 193 25.05 10.71 1.07
N ALA A 194 24.58 10.42 -0.14
CA ALA A 194 25.27 9.54 -1.08
C ALA A 194 26.64 10.09 -1.48
N LEU A 195 26.72 11.40 -1.74
CA LEU A 195 27.96 12.10 -2.10
C LEU A 195 28.92 12.27 -0.92
N THR A 196 28.40 12.38 0.30
CA THR A 196 29.21 12.64 1.50
C THR A 196 29.73 11.35 2.16
N ILE A 197 28.92 10.29 2.17
CA ILE A 197 29.21 9.04 2.90
C ILE A 197 29.33 7.87 1.92
N SER A 198 28.21 7.40 1.37
CA SER A 198 28.17 6.39 0.32
C SER A 198 26.76 6.27 -0.27
N ILE A 199 26.69 5.81 -1.52
CA ILE A 199 25.42 5.58 -2.24
C ILE A 199 24.46 4.70 -1.44
N SER A 200 24.96 3.63 -0.83
CA SER A 200 24.15 2.71 -0.03
C SER A 200 23.52 3.40 1.19
N TYR A 201 24.27 4.27 1.87
CA TYR A 201 23.73 5.03 3.02
C TYR A 201 22.67 6.05 2.59
N GLY A 202 22.85 6.72 1.43
CA GLY A 202 21.84 7.62 0.87
C GLY A 202 20.50 6.93 0.65
N MET A 203 20.52 5.73 0.04
CA MET A 203 19.30 4.93 -0.21
C MET A 203 18.63 4.49 1.09
N VAL A 204 19.38 4.01 2.08
CA VAL A 204 18.82 3.59 3.38
C VAL A 204 18.15 4.77 4.08
N ILE A 205 18.82 5.93 4.12
CA ILE A 205 18.27 7.16 4.72
C ILE A 205 17.01 7.60 3.99
N PHE A 206 16.98 7.53 2.66
CA PHE A 206 15.79 7.84 1.86
C PHE A 206 14.58 7.03 2.32
N PHE A 207 14.71 5.70 2.41
CA PHE A 207 13.59 4.84 2.82
C PHE A 207 13.16 5.09 4.26
N ILE A 208 14.11 5.30 5.17
CA ILE A 208 13.80 5.62 6.57
C ILE A 208 13.01 6.91 6.66
N LEU A 209 13.45 7.97 5.98
CA LEU A 209 12.76 9.26 5.98
C LEU A 209 11.41 9.19 5.27
N LEU A 210 11.29 8.42 4.20
CA LEU A 210 10.03 8.18 3.51
C LEU A 210 9.01 7.55 4.46
N VAL A 211 9.39 6.50 5.18
CA VAL A 211 8.51 5.83 6.14
C VAL A 211 8.16 6.76 7.31
N ILE A 212 9.14 7.47 7.87
CA ILE A 212 8.95 8.31 9.07
C ILE A 212 8.09 9.55 8.78
N PHE A 213 8.29 10.20 7.64
CA PHE A 213 7.65 11.50 7.38
C PHE A 213 6.50 11.40 6.38
N VAL A 214 6.63 10.58 5.34
CA VAL A 214 5.70 10.60 4.21
C VAL A 214 4.45 9.80 4.53
N VAL A 215 4.60 8.58 5.06
CA VAL A 215 3.47 7.70 5.41
C VAL A 215 2.46 8.38 6.36
N PRO A 216 2.84 8.85 7.56
CA PRO A 216 1.90 9.50 8.47
C PRO A 216 1.30 10.78 7.89
N THR A 217 2.08 11.55 7.12
CA THR A 217 1.60 12.82 6.58
C THR A 217 0.62 12.60 5.43
N ILE A 218 0.85 11.64 4.54
CA ILE A 218 -0.08 11.29 3.46
C ILE A 218 -1.43 10.84 4.05
N THR A 219 -1.42 10.03 5.10
CA THR A 219 -2.66 9.62 5.78
C THR A 219 -3.43 10.83 6.30
N LEU A 220 -2.74 11.81 6.90
CA LEU A 220 -3.37 13.05 7.37
C LEU A 220 -3.86 13.94 6.22
N VAL A 221 -3.10 14.07 5.14
CA VAL A 221 -3.52 14.78 3.92
C VAL A 221 -4.83 14.19 3.39
N ALA A 222 -4.90 12.86 3.32
CA ALA A 222 -6.09 12.17 2.84
C ALA A 222 -7.30 12.43 3.76
N LEU A 223 -7.14 12.29 5.08
CA LEU A 223 -8.22 12.54 6.04
C LEU A 223 -8.66 14.00 6.05
N LEU A 224 -7.73 14.95 6.10
CA LEU A 224 -8.06 16.38 6.07
C LEU A 224 -8.79 16.75 4.78
N LYS A 225 -8.37 16.19 3.63
CA LYS A 225 -9.06 16.47 2.37
C LYS A 225 -10.43 15.80 2.29
N ALA A 226 -10.55 14.55 2.74
CA ALA A 226 -11.85 13.87 2.84
C ALA A 226 -12.81 14.60 3.81
N LYS A 227 -12.29 15.31 4.82
CA LYS A 227 -13.07 16.16 5.71
C LYS A 227 -13.61 17.43 5.03
N GLU A 228 -13.00 17.93 3.96
CA GLU A 228 -13.52 19.06 3.20
C GLU A 228 -14.51 18.66 2.10
N LEU A 229 -14.35 17.46 1.52
CA LEU A 229 -15.21 16.93 0.46
C LEU A 229 -16.58 16.47 0.99
#